data_AF-A0A9N9XCK7-F1
#
_entry.id   AF-A0A9N9XCK7-F1
#
_cell.length_a   1.000
_cell.length_b   1.000
_cell.length_c   1.000
_cell.angle_alpha   90.00
_cell.angle_beta   90.00
_cell.angle_gamma   90.00
#
_symmetry.space_group_name_H-M   'P 1'
#
loop_
_entity.id
_entity.type
_entity.pdbx_description
1 polymer ?
#
loop_
_entity_poly.entity_id
_entity_poly.type
_entity_poly.pdbx_seq_one_letter_code
_entity_poly.pdbx_strand_id
1 'polypeptide(L)'
;MLGPSQTSQVTDAVPLSNNTVSKRIDEMGANVEDVLCNKLKSKEFTMQLDVTTLSDCTALLLSYVRLIDDNGEIAEEMLFARSLITDTK
;
A
#
# COMPACT_ATOMS: atom_id res chain seq x y z
N MET A 1 -31.59 1.14 32.08
CA MET A 1 -31.46 0.06 31.08
C MET A 1 -31.17 0.73 29.74
N LEU A 2 -29.92 0.65 29.27
CA LEU A 2 -29.54 1.05 27.90
C LEU A 2 -29.61 -0.21 27.03
N GLY A 3 -30.45 -0.19 26.00
CA GLY A 3 -30.66 -1.32 25.09
C GLY A 3 -29.46 -1.60 24.19
N PRO A 4 -29.37 -2.81 23.60
CA PRO A 4 -28.21 -3.23 22.83
C PRO A 4 -28.06 -2.42 21.54
N SER A 5 -26.94 -1.72 21.46
CA SER A 5 -26.03 -1.62 20.31
C SER A 5 -26.65 -1.63 18.89
N GLN A 6 -27.00 -0.44 18.39
CA GLN A 6 -27.16 -0.17 16.95
C GLN A 6 -25.81 -0.15 16.19
N THR A 7 -24.87 -1.03 16.54
CA THR A 7 -23.55 -1.10 15.89
C THR A 7 -23.40 -2.31 14.96
N SER A 8 -24.40 -3.21 14.90
CA SER A 8 -24.31 -4.49 14.18
C SER A 8 -24.90 -4.47 12.76
N GLN A 9 -25.61 -3.41 12.34
CA GLN A 9 -26.42 -3.52 11.12
C GLN A 9 -25.62 -3.44 9.81
N VAL A 10 -24.45 -2.77 9.84
CA VAL A 10 -23.60 -2.60 8.65
C VAL A 10 -22.57 -3.72 8.51
N THR A 11 -22.07 -4.26 9.63
CA THR A 11 -21.10 -5.37 9.65
C THR A 11 -21.75 -6.72 9.37
N ASP A 12 -23.03 -6.91 9.73
CA ASP A 12 -23.76 -8.17 9.49
C ASP A 12 -24.32 -8.26 8.06
N ALA A 13 -24.43 -7.14 7.33
CA ALA A 13 -25.05 -7.10 6.01
C ALA A 13 -24.16 -7.69 4.90
N VAL A 14 -22.83 -7.68 5.07
CA VAL A 14 -21.88 -8.30 4.15
C VAL A 14 -20.73 -8.94 4.95
N PRO A 15 -20.80 -10.25 5.27
CA PRO A 15 -19.67 -10.93 5.88
C PRO A 15 -18.53 -10.99 4.85
N LEU A 16 -17.54 -10.11 5.00
CA LEU A 16 -16.31 -10.16 4.22
C LEU A 16 -15.29 -11.02 4.98
N SER A 17 -14.87 -12.12 4.35
CA SER A 17 -13.78 -12.93 4.91
C SER A 17 -12.47 -12.16 4.88
N ASN A 18 -11.55 -12.45 5.81
CA ASN A 18 -10.19 -11.89 5.79
C ASN A 18 -9.50 -12.10 4.43
N ASN A 19 -9.75 -13.23 3.77
CA ASN A 19 -9.20 -13.53 2.45
C ASN A 19 -9.73 -12.58 1.38
N THR A 20 -11.01 -12.22 1.43
CA THR A 20 -11.62 -11.27 0.49
C THR A 20 -11.06 -9.87 0.69
N VAL A 21 -10.87 -9.45 1.95
CA VAL A 21 -10.28 -8.15 2.28
C VAL A 21 -8.82 -8.09 1.81
N SER A 22 -8.02 -9.11 2.13
CA SER A 22 -6.61 -9.21 1.69
C SER A 22 -6.49 -9.14 0.17
N LYS A 23 -7.29 -9.94 -0.55
CA LYS A 23 -7.27 -9.95 -2.02
C LYS A 23 -7.59 -8.58 -2.61
N ARG A 24 -8.57 -7.85 -2.05
CA ARG A 24 -8.89 -6.50 -2.51
C ARG A 24 -7.78 -5.49 -2.21
N ILE A 25 -7.09 -5.62 -1.07
CA ILE A 25 -5.92 -4.78 -0.75
C ILE A 25 -4.82 -5.02 -1.79
N ASP A 26 -4.53 -6.28 -2.10
CA ASP A 26 -3.52 -6.64 -3.10
C ASP A 26 -3.89 -6.11 -4.50
N GLU A 27 -5.16 -6.26 -4.91
CA GLU A 27 -5.67 -5.76 -6.19
C GLU A 27 -5.59 -4.22 -6.26
N MET A 28 -5.95 -3.52 -5.19
CA MET A 28 -5.83 -2.06 -5.11
C MET A 28 -4.37 -1.61 -5.14
N GLY A 29 -3.49 -2.30 -4.41
CA GLY A 29 -2.06 -2.03 -4.42
C GLY A 29 -1.46 -2.17 -5.82
N ALA A 30 -1.78 -3.27 -6.52
CA ALA A 30 -1.33 -3.49 -7.90
C ALA A 30 -1.87 -2.43 -8.88
N ASN A 31 -3.11 -1.99 -8.71
CA ASN A 31 -3.68 -0.91 -9.53
C ASN A 31 -2.97 0.43 -9.29
N VAL A 32 -2.66 0.78 -8.03
CA VAL A 32 -1.90 1.99 -7.70
C VAL A 32 -0.50 1.93 -8.32
N GLU A 33 0.19 0.77 -8.20
CA GLU A 33 1.51 0.55 -8.79
C GLU A 33 1.47 0.74 -10.32
N ASP A 34 0.49 0.16 -11.02
CA ASP A 34 0.35 0.29 -12.48
C ASP A 34 0.06 1.73 -12.92
N VAL A 35 -0.88 2.40 -12.25
CA VAL A 35 -1.21 3.81 -12.54
C VAL A 35 0.01 4.70 -12.37
N LEU A 36 0.75 4.53 -11.28
CA LEU A 36 1.94 5.30 -11.01
C LEU A 36 3.05 4.98 -12.01
N CYS A 37 3.31 3.70 -12.30
CA CYS A 37 4.28 3.30 -13.33
C CYS A 37 3.95 3.92 -14.69
N ASN A 38 2.68 3.94 -15.09
CA ASN A 38 2.24 4.56 -16.33
C ASN A 38 2.50 6.08 -16.35
N LYS A 39 2.31 6.77 -15.22
CA LYS A 39 2.63 8.20 -15.08
C LYS A 39 4.14 8.46 -15.15
N LEU A 40 4.95 7.60 -14.55
CA LEU A 40 6.42 7.75 -14.49
C LEU A 40 7.09 7.54 -15.85
N LYS A 41 6.47 6.82 -16.80
CA LYS A 41 7.03 6.60 -18.15
C LYS A 41 7.30 7.89 -18.94
N SER A 42 6.60 8.98 -18.64
CA SER A 42 6.71 10.25 -19.36
C SER A 42 7.28 11.39 -18.52
N LYS A 43 7.74 11.12 -17.29
CA LYS A 43 8.21 12.14 -16.35
C LYS A 43 9.60 11.83 -15.84
N GLU A 44 10.38 12.87 -15.58
CA GLU A 44 11.59 12.73 -14.78
C GLU A 44 11.20 12.58 -13.31
N PHE A 45 11.85 11.65 -12.63
CA PHE A 45 11.61 11.38 -11.22
C PHE A 45 12.89 10.89 -10.56
N THR A 46 12.90 10.97 -9.24
CA THR A 46 13.90 10.32 -8.38
C THR A 46 13.22 9.21 -7.59
N MET A 47 13.98 8.18 -7.23
CA MET A 47 13.49 7.07 -6.43
C MET A 47 14.30 6.98 -5.13
N GLN A 48 13.61 6.82 -4.01
CA GLN A 48 14.19 6.55 -2.71
C GLN A 48 13.79 5.13 -2.30
N LEU A 49 14.79 4.30 -2.01
CA LEU A 49 14.60 2.97 -1.45
C LEU A 49 14.96 3.02 0.05
N ASP A 50 14.08 2.45 0.88
CA ASP A 50 14.30 2.33 2.31
C ASP A 50 14.05 0.89 2.77
N VAL A 51 14.82 0.44 3.77
CA VAL A 51 14.70 -0.90 4.34
C VAL A 51 14.28 -0.77 5.80
N THR A 52 13.03 -1.13 6.08
CA THR A 52 12.48 -1.16 7.44
C THR A 52 12.46 -2.58 7.96
N THR A 53 12.99 -2.83 9.15
CA THR A 53 12.93 -4.17 9.79
C THR A 53 11.63 -4.35 10.57
N LEU A 54 10.95 -5.48 10.36
CA LEU A 54 9.83 -5.94 11.19
C LEU A 54 10.32 -6.85 12.32
N SER A 55 9.48 -7.04 13.34
CA SER A 55 9.82 -7.76 14.58
C SER A 55 10.05 -9.28 14.43
N ASP A 56 10.02 -9.80 13.20
CA ASP A 56 10.06 -11.22 12.83
C ASP A 56 11.24 -11.59 11.91
N CYS A 57 12.31 -10.79 11.91
CA CYS A 57 13.41 -10.90 10.95
C CYS A 57 12.97 -10.76 9.48
N THR A 58 11.77 -10.24 9.20
CA THR A 58 11.39 -9.81 7.86
C THR A 58 11.84 -8.37 7.68
N ALA A 59 12.49 -8.06 6.56
CA ALA A 59 12.71 -6.68 6.16
C ALA A 59 11.65 -6.26 5.13
N LEU A 60 11.15 -5.05 5.21
CA LEU A 60 10.33 -4.43 4.18
C LEU A 60 11.20 -3.50 3.35
N LEU A 61 11.24 -3.74 2.05
CA LEU A 61 11.75 -2.77 1.08
C LEU A 61 10.62 -1.83 0.69
N LEU A 62 10.77 -0.57 1.08
CA LEU A 62 9.89 0.51 0.69
C LEU A 62 10.51 1.26 -0.48
N SER A 63 9.69 1.59 -1.47
CA SER A 63 10.09 2.40 -2.61
C SER A 63 9.18 3.62 -2.72
N TYR A 64 9.80 4.80 -2.73
CA TYR A 64 9.14 6.07 -2.94
C TYR A 64 9.66 6.71 -4.21
N VAL A 65 8.79 7.40 -4.94
CA VAL A 65 9.16 8.19 -6.11
C VAL A 65 8.82 9.65 -5.85
N ARG A 66 9.75 10.55 -6.19
CA ARG A 66 9.53 12.00 -6.18
C ARG A 66 9.62 12.54 -7.58
N LEU A 67 8.59 13.28 -8.01
CA LEU A 67 8.52 13.90 -9.32
C LEU A 67 7.94 15.31 -9.22
N ILE A 68 8.12 16.09 -10.27
CA ILE A 68 7.38 17.35 -10.45
C ILE A 68 6.04 17.03 -11.11
N ASP A 69 4.94 17.39 -10.44
CA ASP A 69 3.59 17.18 -10.95
C ASP A 69 3.23 18.16 -12.07
N ASP A 70 2.00 18.09 -12.58
CA ASP A 70 1.57 18.97 -13.69
C ASP A 70 1.36 20.43 -13.25
N ASN A 71 1.30 20.69 -11.93
CA ASN A 71 1.23 22.03 -11.36
C ASN A 71 2.62 22.63 -11.08
N GLY A 72 3.70 21.85 -11.31
CA GLY A 72 5.06 22.27 -11.00
C GLY A 72 5.46 22.04 -9.53
N GLU A 73 4.66 21.29 -8.76
CA GLU A 73 4.91 20.99 -7.36
C GLU A 73 5.62 19.64 -7.20
N ILE A 74 6.42 19.51 -6.13
CA ILE A 74 7.04 18.22 -5.80
C ILE A 74 5.98 17.30 -5.21
N ALA A 75 5.73 16.19 -5.89
CA ALA A 75 4.90 15.09 -5.40
C ALA A 75 5.76 13.91 -5.00
N GLU A 76 5.48 13.34 -3.82
CA GLU A 76 6.05 12.07 -3.34
C GLU A 76 4.95 11.01 -3.29
N GLU A 77 5.21 9.85 -3.90
CA GLU A 77 4.27 8.73 -3.94
C GLU A 77 4.98 7.43 -3.55
N MET A 78 4.31 6.54 -2.83
CA MET A 78 4.83 5.21 -2.54
C MET A 78 4.58 4.29 -3.74
N LEU A 79 5.65 3.75 -4.33
CA LEU A 79 5.57 2.88 -5.50
C LEU A 79 5.23 1.44 -5.11
N PHE A 80 5.95 0.89 -4.13
CA PHE A 80 5.65 -0.44 -3.58
C PHE A 80 6.21 -0.60 -2.16
N ALA A 81 5.65 -1.56 -1.44
CA ALA A 81 6.21 -2.12 -0.21
C ALA A 81 6.30 -3.64 -0.38
N ARG A 82 7.50 -4.21 -0.34
CA ARG A 82 7.72 -5.65 -0.56
C ARG A 82 8.50 -6.25 0.58
N SER A 83 8.03 -7.40 1.07
CA SER A 83 8.79 -8.21 2.03
C SER A 83 10.04 -8.78 1.37
N LEU A 84 11.17 -8.54 2.00
CA LEU A 84 12.44 -9.18 1.74
C LEU A 84 12.58 -10.37 2.70
N ILE A 85 12.75 -11.56 2.12
CA ILE A 85 13.16 -12.72 2.89
C ILE A 85 14.65 -12.55 3.16
N THR A 86 15.02 -12.19 4.39
CA THR A 86 16.44 -12.22 4.77
C THR A 86 16.78 -13.66 5.12
N ASP A 87 17.36 -14.38 4.17
CA ASP A 87 17.93 -15.70 4.41
C ASP A 87 19.16 -15.50 5.32
N THR A 88 18.95 -15.53 6.64
CA THR A 88 20.03 -15.49 7.61
C THR A 88 20.51 -16.92 7.80
N LYS A 89 21.45 -17.34 6.95
CA LYS A 89 22.18 -18.59 7.10
C LYS A 89 23.54 -18.33 7.73
#